data_AF-A0A443S7P3-F1
#
_entry.id   AF-A0A443S7P3-F1
#
_cell.length_a   1.000
_cell.length_b   1.000
_cell.length_c   1.000
_cell.angle_alpha   90.00
_cell.angle_beta   90.00
_cell.angle_gamma   90.00
#
_symmetry.space_group_name_H-M   'P 1'
#
loop_
_entity.id
_entity.type
_entity.pdbx_description
1 polymer ?
#
loop_
_entity_poly.entity_id
_entity_poly.type
_entity_poly.pdbx_seq_one_letter_code
_entity_poly.pdbx_strand_id
1 'polypeptide(L)'
;MDPFSPNCRIPLPSLIPQAYYDSANFIRRRNERERVRVRKVNKGFEKLRKHLPLTRSQQEKRLSKVETLRLAITYIKQLEKILSQ
;
A
#
# COMPACT_ATOMS: atom_id res chain seq x y z
N MET A 1 -1.28 -0.44 -26.48
CA MET A 1 -1.32 -1.56 -25.52
C MET A 1 -1.54 -1.00 -24.13
N ASP A 2 -2.78 -1.10 -23.62
CA ASP A 2 -3.13 -0.67 -22.27
C ASP A 2 -2.52 -1.65 -21.23
N PRO A 3 -1.58 -1.21 -20.38
CA PRO A 3 -0.96 -2.06 -19.37
C PRO A 3 -1.88 -2.45 -18.21
N PHE A 4 -3.16 -2.03 -18.22
CA PHE A 4 -4.19 -2.29 -17.21
C PHE A 4 -5.44 -3.00 -17.74
N SER A 5 -5.49 -3.36 -19.03
CA SER A 5 -6.61 -4.12 -19.58
C SER A 5 -6.75 -5.45 -18.81
N PRO A 6 -7.98 -5.93 -18.50
CA PRO A 6 -8.17 -7.30 -17.99
C PRO A 6 -7.64 -8.36 -18.97
N ASN A 7 -7.42 -7.98 -20.24
CA ASN A 7 -6.76 -8.80 -21.26
C ASN A 7 -5.23 -8.61 -21.30
N CYS A 8 -4.62 -7.89 -20.35
CA CYS A 8 -3.18 -7.78 -20.20
C CYS A 8 -2.63 -9.14 -19.76
N ARG A 9 -2.43 -10.04 -20.72
CA ARG A 9 -1.87 -11.37 -20.49
C ARG A 9 -0.48 -11.20 -19.87
N ILE A 10 -0.29 -11.78 -18.69
CA ILE A 10 1.04 -12.13 -18.23
C ILE A 10 1.56 -13.05 -19.31
N PRO A 11 2.59 -12.66 -20.07
CA PRO A 11 2.99 -13.49 -21.17
C PRO A 11 3.45 -14.83 -20.59
N LEU A 12 3.10 -15.95 -21.23
CA LEU A 12 3.53 -17.29 -20.82
C LEU A 12 4.91 -17.63 -21.44
N PRO A 13 5.87 -18.17 -20.66
CA PRO A 13 7.27 -18.31 -21.10
C PRO A 13 7.49 -19.01 -22.45
N SER A 14 6.57 -19.89 -22.86
CA SER A 14 6.68 -20.69 -24.08
C SER A 14 6.32 -19.94 -25.37
N LEU A 15 5.65 -18.79 -25.29
CA LEU A 15 5.08 -18.08 -26.45
C LEU A 15 5.82 -16.80 -26.82
N ILE A 16 6.86 -16.45 -26.06
CA ILE A 16 7.60 -15.21 -26.24
C ILE A 16 9.10 -15.52 -26.17
N PRO A 17 9.93 -15.00 -27.10
CA PRO A 17 11.38 -15.11 -26.97
C PRO A 17 11.84 -14.61 -25.60
N GLN A 18 12.63 -15.41 -24.87
CA GLN A 18 13.13 -15.15 -23.51
C GLN A 18 13.54 -13.66 -23.30
N ALA A 19 14.21 -13.08 -24.31
CA ALA A 19 14.68 -11.70 -24.36
C ALA A 19 13.62 -10.61 -24.13
N TYR A 20 12.33 -10.88 -24.35
CA TYR A 20 11.26 -9.91 -24.15
C TYR A 20 10.89 -9.74 -22.66
N TYR A 21 10.95 -10.82 -21.87
CA TYR A 21 10.77 -10.76 -20.41
C TYR A 21 11.95 -10.10 -19.72
N ASP A 22 13.15 -10.35 -20.24
CA ASP A 22 14.39 -9.72 -19.81
C ASP A 22 14.51 -8.27 -20.32
N SER A 23 13.59 -7.83 -21.19
CA SER A 23 13.64 -6.45 -21.68
C SER A 23 13.43 -5.51 -20.50
N ALA A 24 14.43 -4.65 -20.28
CA ALA A 24 14.42 -3.65 -19.21
C ALA A 24 13.11 -2.83 -19.20
N ASN A 25 12.45 -2.65 -20.35
CA ASN A 25 11.19 -1.94 -20.48
C ASN A 25 10.00 -2.65 -19.79
N PHE A 26 9.89 -3.98 -19.88
CA PHE A 26 8.82 -4.72 -19.21
C PHE A 26 8.98 -4.70 -17.68
N ILE A 27 10.21 -4.96 -17.21
CA ILE A 27 10.57 -4.94 -15.79
C ILE A 27 10.34 -3.52 -15.21
N ARG A 28 10.78 -2.47 -15.91
CA ARG A 28 10.57 -1.07 -15.50
C ARG A 28 9.09 -0.74 -15.34
N ARG A 29 8.24 -1.12 -16.31
CA ARG A 29 6.78 -0.88 -16.23
C ARG A 29 6.15 -1.62 -15.05
N ARG A 30 6.54 -2.87 -14.80
CA ARG A 30 6.06 -3.63 -13.63
C ARG A 30 6.46 -2.96 -12.32
N ASN A 31 7.72 -2.54 -12.18
CA ASN A 31 8.22 -1.87 -10.98
C ASN A 31 7.55 -0.51 -10.74
N GLU A 32 7.28 0.25 -11.81
CA GLU A 32 6.53 1.51 -11.69
C GLU A 32 5.12 1.29 -11.16
N ARG A 33 4.41 0.27 -11.66
CA ARG A 33 3.07 -0.08 -11.14
C ARG A 33 3.12 -0.43 -9.66
N GLU A 34 4.09 -1.23 -9.24
CA GLU A 34 4.23 -1.61 -7.83
C GLU A 34 4.57 -0.39 -6.96
N ARG A 35 5.43 0.51 -7.43
CA ARG A 35 5.69 1.80 -6.76
C ARG A 35 4.41 2.63 -6.59
N VAL A 36 3.57 2.73 -7.62
CA VAL A 36 2.29 3.45 -7.55
C VAL A 36 1.34 2.80 -6.55
N ARG A 37 1.23 1.46 -6.56
CA ARG A 37 0.40 0.71 -5.61
C ARG A 37 0.85 0.94 -4.16
N VAL A 38 2.15 0.81 -3.91
CA VAL A 38 2.74 1.05 -2.58
C VAL A 38 2.56 2.51 -2.14
N ARG A 39 2.69 3.48 -3.05
CA ARG A 39 2.43 4.90 -2.76
C ARG A 39 0.97 5.12 -2.32
N LYS A 40 -0.01 4.47 -2.96
CA LYS A 40 -1.43 4.52 -2.54
C LYS A 40 -1.62 3.96 -1.12
N VAL A 41 -1.05 2.79 -0.84
CA VAL A 41 -1.11 2.18 0.50
C VAL A 41 -0.49 3.09 1.56
N ASN A 42 0.70 3.63 1.30
CA ASN A 42 1.38 4.52 2.25
C ASN A 42 0.56 5.80 2.51
N LYS A 43 -0.07 6.39 1.49
CA LYS A 43 -1.01 7.51 1.68
C LYS A 43 -2.18 7.14 2.61
N GLY A 44 -2.69 5.91 2.49
CA GLY A 44 -3.70 5.37 3.42
C GLY A 44 -3.21 5.30 4.86
N PHE A 45 -1.98 4.82 5.08
CA PHE A 45 -1.35 4.79 6.41
C PHE A 45 -1.16 6.19 7.00
N GLU A 46 -0.71 7.17 6.20
CA GLU A 46 -0.57 8.55 6.68
C GLU A 46 -1.94 9.16 7.05
N LYS A 47 -2.98 8.88 6.26
CA LYS A 47 -4.35 9.32 6.60
C LYS A 47 -4.81 8.68 7.91
N LEU A 48 -4.60 7.37 8.09
CA LEU A 48 -4.96 6.67 9.32
C LEU A 48 -4.28 7.31 10.54
N ARG A 49 -2.97 7.57 10.48
CA ARG A 49 -2.22 8.20 11.59
C ARG A 49 -2.79 9.55 12.02
N LYS A 50 -3.28 10.36 11.09
CA LYS A 50 -3.90 11.67 11.40
C LYS A 50 -5.18 11.54 12.23
N HIS A 51 -5.84 10.38 12.18
CA HIS A 51 -7.06 10.11 12.94
C HIS A 51 -6.81 9.38 14.26
N LEU A 52 -5.55 8.99 14.55
CA LEU A 52 -5.22 8.32 15.81
C LEU A 52 -4.96 9.35 16.92
N PRO A 53 -5.28 9.01 18.19
CA PRO A 53 -5.04 9.87 19.35
C PRO A 53 -3.55 9.86 19.71
N LEU A 54 -2.73 10.53 18.89
CA LEU A 54 -1.29 10.63 19.06
C LEU A 54 -0.92 11.93 19.77
N THR A 55 0.02 11.86 20.71
CA THR A 55 0.64 13.07 21.26
C THR A 55 1.46 13.78 20.18
N ARG A 56 1.74 15.08 20.37
CA ARG A 56 2.52 15.89 19.41
C ARG A 56 3.88 15.25 19.09
N SER A 57 4.57 14.71 20.09
CA SER A 57 5.85 14.02 19.92
C SER A 57 5.71 12.69 19.14
N GLN A 58 4.57 12.00 19.27
CA GLN A 58 4.27 10.78 18.51
C GLN A 58 3.83 11.07 17.06
N GLN A 59 3.30 12.27 16.78
CA GLN A 59 3.00 12.70 15.41
C GLN A 59 4.28 13.07 14.65
N GLU A 60 5.25 13.66 15.34
CA GLU A 60 6.58 13.96 14.79
C GLU A 60 7.39 12.66 14.57
N LYS A 61 7.20 11.66 15.44
CA LYS A 61 7.79 10.33 15.26
C LYS A 61 7.05 9.53 14.19
N ARG A 62 7.78 9.01 13.19
CA ARG A 62 7.20 8.11 12.18
C ARG A 62 6.91 6.73 12.80
N LEU A 63 5.66 6.50 13.21
CA LEU A 63 5.20 5.19 13.69
C LEU A 63 5.38 4.09 12.64
N SER A 64 5.72 2.88 13.03
CA SER A 64 5.73 1.74 12.11
C SER A 64 4.31 1.39 11.63
N LYS A 65 4.20 0.60 10.55
CA LYS A 65 2.90 0.12 10.05
C LYS A 65 2.17 -0.72 11.10
N VAL A 66 2.89 -1.61 11.78
CA VAL A 66 2.33 -2.50 12.79
C VAL A 66 1.83 -1.70 14.00
N GLU A 67 2.60 -0.74 14.49
CA GLU A 67 2.17 0.15 15.59
C GLU A 67 0.94 0.96 15.20
N THR A 68 0.91 1.50 13.97
CA THR A 68 -0.24 2.26 13.46
C THR A 68 -1.51 1.40 13.48
N LEU A 69 -1.43 0.14 13.04
CA LEU A 69 -2.57 -0.78 13.03
C LEU A 69 -3.02 -1.16 14.45
N ARG A 70 -2.07 -1.47 15.34
CA ARG A 70 -2.38 -1.81 16.74
C ARG A 70 -3.11 -0.66 17.44
N LEU A 71 -2.62 0.56 17.26
CA LEU A 71 -3.24 1.74 17.87
C LEU A 71 -4.63 2.01 17.28
N ALA A 72 -4.83 1.82 15.97
CA ALA A 72 -6.14 1.96 15.35
C ALA A 72 -7.18 1.00 15.96
N ILE A 73 -6.82 -0.28 16.13
CA ILE A 73 -7.70 -1.28 16.74
C ILE A 73 -8.05 -0.88 18.18
N THR A 74 -7.05 -0.48 18.98
CA THR A 74 -7.28 -0.04 20.36
C THR A 74 -8.18 1.19 20.41
N TYR A 75 -7.98 2.15 19.51
CA TYR A 75 -8.76 3.38 19.49
C TYR A 75 -10.23 3.15 19.15
N ILE A 76 -10.52 2.30 18.16
CA ILE A 76 -11.89 1.90 17.83
C ILE A 76 -12.58 1.30 19.06
N LYS A 77 -11.93 0.35 19.75
CA LYS A 77 -12.49 -0.27 20.98
C LYS A 77 -12.76 0.74 22.10
N GLN A 78 -11.91 1.76 22.23
CA GLN A 78 -12.12 2.82 23.21
C GLN A 78 -13.34 3.68 22.87
N LEU A 79 -13.49 4.05 21.59
CA LEU A 79 -14.65 4.80 21.12
C LEU A 79 -15.95 4.01 21.31
N GLU A 80 -15.96 2.72 20.98
CA GLU A 80 -17.11 1.83 21.21
C GLU A 80 -17.50 1.80 22.69
N LYS A 81 -16.52 1.71 23.61
CA LYS A 81 -16.78 1.71 25.06
C LYS A 81 -17.38 3.03 25.54
N ILE A 82 -16.97 4.16 24.99
CA ILE A 82 -17.51 5.48 25.35
C ILE A 82 -18.96 5.61 24.87
N LEU A 83 -19.28 5.08 23.69
CA LEU A 83 -20.63 5.15 23.12
C LEU A 83 -21.62 4.15 23.74
N SER A 84 -21.12 3.10 24.41
CA SER A 84 -21.94 2.10 25.09
C SER A 84 -22.22 2.42 26.57
N GLN A 85 -21.84 3.62 27.03
CA GLN A 85 -22.19 4.16 28.35
C GLN A 85 -23.43 5.05 28.24
#